data_AF-A0A836CJW1-F1
#
_entry.id   AF-A0A836CJW1-F1
#
_cell.length_a   1.000
_cell.length_b   1.000
_cell.length_c   1.000
_cell.angle_alpha   90.00
_cell.angle_beta   90.00
_cell.angle_gamma   90.00
#
_symmetry.space_group_name_H-M   'P 1'
#
loop_
_entity.id
_entity.type
_entity.pdbx_description
1 polymer ?
#
loop_
_entity_poly.entity_id
_entity_poly.type
_entity_poly.pdbx_seq_one_letter_code
_entity_poly.pdbx_strand_id
1 'polypeptide(L)'
;MGPMLYTLCRFVKPRAALEVGAGYTTVYLLAALRDNAQELADCAALRAAGAARVPTEGADGSTISVPWLVDAYMDSIASPAASATGAAAAAAAGSGAEIGGAAAAAAPVLHCVDNMAHRHTTAHLVLEAAEALGLERHLKLHVADAWKLEPDGVHGISAPLDLLWIDFGAGARLDEFLLRWWPRVNPRGGYVCVHSTLTNAFTRAWLERVRAGAGRSGGDGSSNGGGGCGGGGGSGGGGGEDGSGGGCGALGLYECMSFLEPHKMFQNSFTVLQRREEGWSEPVLTRYP
;
A
#
# COMPACT_ATOMS: atom_id res chain seq x y z
N MET A 1 1.96 -15.48 8.66
CA MET A 1 1.65 -14.18 7.99
C MET A 1 1.44 -12.99 8.92
N GLY A 2 0.57 -13.03 9.95
CA GLY A 2 0.27 -11.87 10.81
C GLY A 2 1.51 -11.09 11.30
N PRO A 3 2.54 -11.75 11.88
CA PRO A 3 3.78 -11.09 12.27
C PRO A 3 4.53 -10.39 11.12
N MET A 4 4.49 -10.94 9.90
CA MET A 4 5.11 -10.31 8.73
C MET A 4 4.35 -9.05 8.30
N LEU A 5 3.01 -9.09 8.32
CA LEU A 5 2.18 -7.91 8.05
C LEU A 5 2.38 -6.82 9.10
N TYR A 6 2.52 -7.20 10.39
CA TYR A 6 2.92 -6.27 11.44
C TYR A 6 4.25 -5.60 11.09
N THR A 7 5.29 -6.38 10.77
CA THR A 7 6.62 -5.84 10.42
C THR A 7 6.57 -4.95 9.19
N LEU A 8 5.85 -5.34 8.13
CA LEU A 8 5.67 -4.51 6.94
C LEU A 8 4.96 -3.20 7.29
N CYS A 9 3.87 -3.25 8.06
CA CYS A 9 3.14 -2.07 8.51
C CYS A 9 4.01 -1.16 9.38
N ARG A 10 4.87 -1.72 10.24
CA ARG A 10 5.87 -0.97 11.01
C ARG A 10 6.93 -0.34 10.11
N PHE A 11 7.33 -1.01 9.04
CA PHE A 11 8.31 -0.47 8.09
C PHE A 11 7.74 0.67 7.26
N VAL A 12 6.53 0.52 6.71
CA VAL A 12 5.93 1.49 5.76
C VAL A 12 5.20 2.65 6.44
N LYS A 13 4.92 2.55 7.75
CA LYS A 13 4.24 3.59 8.55
C LYS A 13 2.96 4.14 7.89
N PRO A 14 2.00 3.29 7.48
CA PRO A 14 0.86 3.76 6.69
C PRO A 14 -0.02 4.67 7.54
N ARG A 15 -0.49 5.78 6.97
CA ARG A 15 -1.44 6.71 7.61
C ARG A 15 -2.88 6.28 7.34
N ALA A 16 -3.12 5.83 6.12
CA ALA A 16 -4.39 5.25 5.68
C ALA A 16 -4.15 3.83 5.17
N ALA A 17 -4.75 2.86 5.86
CA ALA A 17 -4.70 1.47 5.45
C ALA A 17 -6.11 0.91 5.22
N LEU A 18 -6.24 0.03 4.23
CA LEU A 18 -7.46 -0.71 3.96
C LEU A 18 -7.15 -2.21 3.98
N GLU A 19 -7.93 -2.97 4.74
CA GLU A 19 -8.01 -4.41 4.68
C GLU A 19 -9.35 -4.80 4.05
N VAL A 20 -9.29 -5.65 3.04
CA VAL A 20 -10.46 -6.31 2.45
C VAL A 20 -10.50 -7.71 3.01
N GLY A 21 -11.46 -7.93 3.89
CA GLY A 21 -11.48 -8.99 4.89
C GLY A 21 -11.44 -8.40 6.30
N ALA A 22 -11.63 -9.26 7.29
CA ALA A 22 -11.33 -8.98 8.68
C ALA A 22 -11.04 -10.30 9.41
N GLY A 23 -10.15 -10.28 10.39
CA GLY A 23 -9.91 -11.46 11.22
C GLY A 23 -8.58 -11.46 11.95
N TYR A 24 -7.91 -12.60 11.92
CA TYR A 24 -6.68 -12.82 12.69
C TYR A 24 -5.55 -11.85 12.32
N THR A 25 -5.40 -11.48 11.04
CA THR A 25 -4.37 -10.53 10.58
C THR A 25 -4.68 -9.09 10.98
N THR A 26 -5.95 -8.75 11.17
CA THR A 26 -6.39 -7.40 11.53
C THR A 26 -5.75 -6.90 12.82
N VAL A 27 -5.70 -7.72 13.88
CA VAL A 27 -5.12 -7.31 15.17
C VAL A 27 -3.63 -6.98 15.07
N TYR A 28 -2.90 -7.64 14.16
CA TYR A 28 -1.49 -7.34 13.89
C TYR A 28 -1.32 -6.01 13.18
N LEU A 29 -2.16 -5.71 12.19
CA LEU A 29 -2.14 -4.41 11.51
C LEU A 29 -2.50 -3.28 12.48
N LEU A 30 -3.54 -3.46 13.31
CA LEU A 30 -3.92 -2.49 14.34
C LEU A 30 -2.82 -2.24 15.36
N ALA A 31 -2.17 -3.29 15.86
CA ALA A 31 -1.04 -3.16 16.78
C ALA A 31 0.11 -2.38 16.13
N ALA A 32 0.44 -2.68 14.87
CA ALA A 32 1.47 -1.95 14.14
C ALA A 32 1.13 -0.46 13.97
N LEU A 33 -0.13 -0.12 13.67
CA LEU A 33 -0.58 1.26 13.56
C LEU A 33 -0.48 2.03 14.88
N ARG A 34 -0.87 1.41 16.00
CA ARG A 34 -0.69 2.00 17.33
C ARG A 34 0.77 2.29 17.61
N ASP A 35 1.64 1.31 17.38
CA ASP A 35 3.06 1.42 17.68
C ASP A 35 3.75 2.43 16.73
N ASN A 36 3.26 2.54 15.49
CA ASN A 36 3.66 3.60 14.55
C ASN A 36 3.29 4.97 15.06
N ALA A 37 2.04 5.15 15.51
CA ALA A 37 1.57 6.43 16.02
C ALA A 37 2.39 6.88 17.24
N GLN A 38 2.68 5.95 18.16
CA GLN A 38 3.50 6.24 19.33
C GLN A 38 4.93 6.61 18.94
N GLU A 39 5.58 5.78 18.12
CA GLU A 39 6.97 6.03 17.69
C GLU A 39 7.12 7.37 16.95
N LEU A 40 6.18 7.71 16.06
CA LEU A 40 6.21 8.98 15.34
C LEU A 40 5.97 10.18 16.26
N ALA A 41 5.13 10.03 17.30
CA ALA A 41 4.96 11.06 18.33
C ALA A 41 6.23 11.26 19.15
N ASP A 42 6.92 10.18 19.54
CA ASP A 42 8.19 10.23 20.25
C ASP A 42 9.28 10.89 19.39
N CYS A 43 9.36 10.52 18.10
CA CYS A 43 10.24 11.16 17.13
C CYS A 43 9.95 12.66 16.99
N ALA A 44 8.68 13.07 16.93
CA ALA A 44 8.29 14.47 16.85
C ALA A 44 8.69 15.23 18.12
N ALA A 45 8.53 14.63 19.30
CA ALA A 45 8.95 15.22 20.57
C ALA A 45 10.48 15.39 20.65
N LEU A 46 11.25 14.37 20.26
CA LEU A 46 12.71 14.45 20.19
C LEU A 46 13.20 15.52 19.21
N ARG A 47 12.51 15.65 18.07
CA ARG A 47 12.79 16.70 17.08
C ARG A 47 12.51 18.09 17.65
N ALA A 48 11.35 18.29 18.28
CA ALA A 48 10.98 19.56 18.91
C ALA A 48 11.94 19.97 20.03
N ALA A 49 12.47 18.99 20.77
CA ALA A 49 13.49 19.21 21.81
C ALA A 49 14.92 19.43 21.27
N GLY A 50 15.13 19.31 19.96
CA GLY A 50 16.47 19.37 19.35
C GLY A 50 17.35 18.14 19.63
N ALA A 51 16.80 17.09 20.25
CA ALA A 51 17.49 15.86 20.61
C ALA A 51 17.60 14.85 19.45
N ALA A 52 16.88 15.06 18.35
CA ALA A 52 16.92 14.23 17.15
C ALA A 52 18.18 14.44 16.28
N ARG A 53 19.33 14.71 16.89
CA ARG A 53 20.59 15.04 16.20
C ARG A 53 21.80 14.33 16.83
N VAL A 54 22.78 13.97 16.00
CA VAL A 54 24.06 13.41 16.42
C VAL A 54 25.17 14.42 16.10
N PRO A 55 26.13 14.66 17.02
CA PRO A 55 27.34 15.38 16.68
C PRO A 55 28.19 14.56 15.71
N THR A 56 28.72 15.17 14.66
CA THR A 56 29.55 14.54 13.63
C THR A 56 30.67 15.49 13.25
N GLU A 57 31.84 14.97 12.91
CA GLU A 57 32.96 15.78 12.45
C GLU A 57 32.76 16.19 10.99
N GLY A 58 32.86 17.48 10.72
CA GLY A 58 32.81 18.07 9.39
C GLY A 58 34.13 17.85 8.64
N ALA A 59 34.10 18.04 7.32
CA ALA A 59 35.29 17.87 6.47
C ALA A 59 36.44 18.82 6.82
N ASP A 60 36.16 19.90 7.54
CA ASP A 60 37.11 20.90 8.06
C ASP A 60 37.52 20.66 9.52
N GLY A 61 37.13 19.54 10.12
CA GLY A 61 37.37 19.22 11.54
C GLY A 61 36.43 19.92 12.52
N SER A 62 35.44 20.68 12.04
CA SER A 62 34.42 21.28 12.91
C SER A 62 33.42 20.24 13.41
N THR A 63 32.81 20.44 14.58
CA THR A 63 31.67 19.59 15.00
C THR A 63 30.38 20.14 14.40
N ILE A 64 29.78 19.38 13.49
CA ILE A 64 28.45 19.64 12.94
C ILE A 64 27.39 18.79 13.63
N SER A 65 26.15 19.26 13.68
CA SER A 65 25.03 18.52 14.27
C SER A 65 24.09 18.05 13.15
N VAL A 66 24.08 16.75 12.88
CA VAL A 66 23.28 16.16 11.80
C VAL A 66 22.01 15.52 12.37
N PRO A 67 20.84 15.71 11.73
CA PRO A 67 19.65 15.00 12.14
C PRO A 67 19.79 13.50 11.85
N TRP A 68 19.40 12.65 12.80
CA TRP A 68 19.26 11.20 12.57
C TRP A 68 17.82 10.80 12.20
N LEU A 69 16.90 11.76 12.26
CA LEU A 69 15.57 11.66 11.68
C LEU A 69 15.54 12.35 10.31
N VAL A 70 14.62 11.90 9.48
CA VAL A 70 14.37 12.51 8.18
C VAL A 70 13.37 13.66 8.35
N ASP A 71 13.88 14.88 8.49
CA ASP A 71 13.04 16.08 8.72
C ASP A 71 11.94 16.23 7.66
N ALA A 72 12.26 16.01 6.38
CA ALA A 72 11.29 16.10 5.28
C ALA A 72 10.14 15.09 5.43
N TYR A 73 10.42 13.88 5.91
CA TYR A 73 9.39 12.88 6.21
C TYR A 73 8.52 13.36 7.37
N MET A 74 9.15 13.84 8.46
CA MET A 74 8.43 14.35 9.64
C MET A 74 7.54 15.56 9.29
N ASP A 75 7.99 16.43 8.40
CA ASP A 75 7.21 17.56 7.89
C ASP A 75 6.02 17.11 7.02
N SER A 76 6.23 16.09 6.18
CA SER A 76 5.18 15.53 5.33
C SER A 76 4.06 14.87 6.14
N ILE A 77 4.38 14.27 7.30
CA ILE A 77 3.36 13.66 8.17
C ILE A 77 2.64 14.70 9.05
N ALA A 78 3.33 15.79 9.40
CA ALA A 78 2.76 16.90 10.17
C ALA A 78 1.81 17.78 9.33
N SER A 79 2.00 17.86 8.01
CA SER A 79 1.13 18.63 7.10
C SER A 79 0.08 17.73 6.42
N PRO A 80 -1.23 17.84 6.76
CA PRO A 80 -2.28 17.07 6.09
C PRO A 80 -2.49 17.44 4.61
N ALA A 81 -1.93 18.57 4.15
CA ALA A 81 -2.24 19.18 2.87
C ALA A 81 -1.24 18.89 1.72
N ALA A 82 -0.07 18.31 2.00
CA ALA A 82 1.01 18.25 1.01
C ALA A 82 1.03 16.99 0.11
N SER A 83 0.26 15.95 0.43
CA SER A 83 0.27 14.69 -0.34
C SER A 83 -0.81 14.57 -1.42
N ALA A 84 -1.70 15.57 -1.56
CA ALA A 84 -2.89 15.48 -2.40
C ALA A 84 -2.90 16.38 -3.66
N THR A 85 -1.90 17.23 -3.91
CA THR A 85 -1.95 18.14 -5.07
C THR A 85 -0.63 18.20 -5.83
N GLY A 86 -0.44 17.19 -6.68
CA GLY A 86 0.49 17.22 -7.82
C GLY A 86 -0.22 17.37 -9.17
N ALA A 87 -1.45 17.89 -9.21
CA ALA A 87 -2.09 18.44 -10.41
C ALA A 87 -3.38 19.17 -9.99
N ALA A 88 -3.49 20.44 -10.40
CA ALA A 88 -4.66 21.32 -10.28
C ALA A 88 -5.02 21.85 -8.87
N ALA A 89 -4.46 23.02 -8.52
CA ALA A 89 -5.24 24.15 -7.99
C ALA A 89 -4.32 25.38 -7.83
N ALA A 90 -4.21 26.18 -8.89
CA ALA A 90 -3.86 27.58 -8.75
C ALA A 90 -5.13 28.36 -8.33
N ALA A 91 -4.93 29.39 -7.51
CA ALA A 91 -5.87 30.42 -7.07
C ALA A 91 -6.73 30.13 -5.82
N ALA A 92 -6.25 30.59 -4.66
CA ALA A 92 -6.97 31.56 -3.82
C ALA A 92 -6.05 32.01 -2.66
N ALA A 93 -5.52 33.23 -2.75
CA ALA A 93 -4.85 33.90 -1.65
C ALA A 93 -5.90 34.57 -0.74
N GLY A 94 -5.81 34.32 0.56
CA GLY A 94 -6.62 34.98 1.60
C GLY A 94 -5.88 34.93 2.93
N SER A 95 -5.46 36.10 3.41
CA SER A 95 -4.66 36.34 4.61
C SER A 95 -5.44 36.11 5.91
N GLY A 96 -4.80 35.44 6.87
CA GLY A 96 -5.26 35.36 8.27
C GLY A 96 -4.29 34.51 9.08
N ALA A 97 -3.27 35.15 9.66
CA ALA A 97 -2.30 34.50 10.53
C ALA A 97 -2.94 34.24 11.90
N GLU A 98 -3.18 32.97 12.22
CA GLU A 98 -3.32 32.53 13.61
C GLU A 98 -2.12 31.67 14.00
N ILE A 99 -1.49 32.03 15.11
CA ILE A 99 -0.47 31.24 15.80
C ILE A 99 -1.21 30.09 16.50
N GLY A 100 -1.54 29.05 15.73
CA GLY A 100 -2.24 27.86 16.21
C GLY A 100 -1.25 26.81 16.68
N GLY A 101 -1.40 26.35 17.93
CA GLY A 101 -0.67 25.20 18.46
C GLY A 101 -0.77 24.00 17.51
N ALA A 102 0.33 23.26 17.36
CA ALA A 102 0.45 22.13 16.44
C ALA A 102 -0.76 21.18 16.63
N ALA A 103 -1.69 21.21 15.68
CA ALA A 103 -2.79 20.28 15.63
C ALA A 103 -2.20 18.86 15.60
N ALA A 104 -2.52 18.04 16.60
CA ALA A 104 -2.06 16.66 16.64
C ALA A 104 -2.48 15.98 15.32
N ALA A 105 -1.51 15.42 14.60
CA ALA A 105 -1.78 14.69 13.37
C ALA A 105 -2.82 13.60 13.66
N ALA A 106 -3.83 13.46 12.80
CA ALA A 106 -4.85 12.44 12.96
C ALA A 106 -4.20 11.06 13.06
N ALA A 107 -4.65 10.27 14.05
CA ALA A 107 -4.13 8.92 14.28
C ALA A 107 -4.34 8.06 13.02
N PRO A 108 -3.39 7.16 12.68
CA PRO A 108 -3.56 6.28 11.53
C PRO A 108 -4.72 5.32 11.77
N VAL A 109 -5.49 5.04 10.71
CA VAL A 109 -6.70 4.20 10.78
C VAL A 109 -6.58 3.06 9.77
N LEU A 110 -6.92 1.85 10.23
CA LEU A 110 -7.20 0.70 9.41
C LEU A 110 -8.70 0.62 9.15
N HIS A 111 -9.08 0.70 7.89
CA HIS A 111 -10.43 0.39 7.44
C HIS A 111 -10.49 -1.10 7.14
N CYS A 112 -11.38 -1.84 7.79
CA CYS A 112 -11.62 -3.26 7.46
C CYS A 112 -12.97 -3.40 6.80
N VAL A 113 -13.03 -4.10 5.67
CA VAL A 113 -14.28 -4.34 4.94
C VAL A 113 -14.57 -5.83 4.91
N ASP A 114 -15.66 -6.27 5.53
CA ASP A 114 -16.10 -7.67 5.48
C ASP A 114 -17.62 -7.74 5.51
N ASN A 115 -18.22 -8.69 4.77
CA ASN A 115 -19.67 -8.84 4.71
C ASN A 115 -20.24 -9.71 5.85
N MET A 116 -19.38 -10.27 6.70
CA MET A 116 -19.70 -11.14 7.83
C MET A 116 -20.50 -12.40 7.46
N ALA A 117 -20.53 -12.78 6.18
CA ALA A 117 -21.37 -13.87 5.70
C ALA A 117 -20.86 -15.26 6.15
N HIS A 118 -19.57 -15.38 6.47
CA HIS A 118 -18.94 -16.65 6.82
C HIS A 118 -18.79 -16.82 8.34
N ARG A 119 -19.76 -17.47 8.98
CA ARG A 119 -19.80 -17.66 10.45
C ARG A 119 -18.63 -18.42 11.07
N HIS A 120 -17.83 -19.12 10.27
CA HIS A 120 -16.65 -19.87 10.73
C HIS A 120 -15.34 -19.07 10.64
N THR A 121 -15.38 -17.80 10.22
CA THR A 121 -14.22 -16.91 10.22
C THR A 121 -14.14 -16.13 11.53
N THR A 122 -12.99 -15.50 11.79
CA THR A 122 -12.80 -14.65 12.97
C THR A 122 -13.16 -13.18 12.73
N ALA A 123 -13.75 -12.84 11.57
CA ALA A 123 -14.10 -11.46 11.22
C ALA A 123 -15.00 -10.79 12.27
N HIS A 124 -15.97 -11.53 12.79
CA HIS A 124 -16.93 -11.06 13.80
C HIS A 124 -16.30 -10.80 15.19
N LEU A 125 -15.10 -11.35 15.45
CA LEU A 125 -14.39 -11.20 16.72
C LEU A 125 -13.46 -9.97 16.73
N VAL A 126 -13.27 -9.30 15.59
CA VAL A 126 -12.27 -8.23 15.45
C VAL A 126 -12.57 -7.04 16.36
N LEU A 127 -13.84 -6.65 16.53
CA LEU A 127 -14.21 -5.53 17.42
C LEU A 127 -13.87 -5.85 18.88
N GLU A 128 -14.30 -7.02 19.36
CA GLU A 128 -14.02 -7.49 20.73
C GLU A 128 -12.51 -7.60 20.98
N ALA A 129 -11.76 -8.17 20.02
CA ALA A 129 -10.32 -8.29 20.12
C ALA A 129 -9.62 -6.92 20.11
N ALA A 130 -10.09 -5.97 19.30
CA ALA A 130 -9.54 -4.61 19.27
C ALA A 130 -9.78 -3.89 20.59
N GLU A 131 -10.99 -3.98 21.15
CA GLU A 131 -11.33 -3.39 22.45
C GLU A 131 -10.51 -4.01 23.58
N ALA A 132 -10.42 -5.34 23.64
CA ALA A 132 -9.64 -6.05 24.66
C ALA A 132 -8.14 -5.69 24.64
N LEU A 133 -7.63 -5.23 23.48
CA LEU A 133 -6.23 -4.83 23.29
C LEU A 133 -6.01 -3.30 23.31
N GLY A 134 -7.06 -2.49 23.49
CA GLY A 134 -6.99 -1.02 23.45
C GLY A 134 -6.60 -0.47 22.08
N LEU A 135 -7.13 -1.06 21.00
CA LEU A 135 -6.80 -0.77 19.60
C LEU A 135 -7.96 -0.13 18.83
N GLU A 136 -9.12 0.06 19.46
CA GLU A 136 -10.36 0.53 18.84
C GLU A 136 -10.21 1.87 18.13
N ARG A 137 -9.36 2.78 18.65
CA ARG A 137 -9.08 4.08 18.03
C ARG A 137 -8.45 4.00 16.63
N HIS A 138 -7.85 2.85 16.28
CA HIS A 138 -7.20 2.61 15.00
C HIS A 138 -8.07 1.79 14.04
N LEU A 139 -9.26 1.34 14.46
CA LEU A 139 -10.12 0.45 13.67
C LEU A 139 -11.36 1.19 13.17
N LYS A 140 -11.64 1.07 11.88
CA LYS A 140 -12.95 1.37 11.31
C LYS A 140 -13.47 0.15 10.54
N LEU A 141 -14.40 -0.58 11.15
CA LEU A 141 -15.00 -1.75 10.53
C LEU A 141 -16.22 -1.37 9.67
N HIS A 142 -16.24 -1.82 8.44
CA HIS A 142 -17.32 -1.66 7.47
C HIS A 142 -17.95 -3.02 7.21
N VAL A 143 -19.16 -3.23 7.72
CA VAL A 143 -19.93 -4.46 7.42
C VAL A 143 -20.57 -4.30 6.05
N ALA A 144 -19.85 -4.69 5.00
CA ALA A 144 -20.24 -4.44 3.63
C ALA A 144 -19.62 -5.45 2.65
N ASP A 145 -20.23 -5.57 1.48
CA ASP A 145 -19.65 -6.29 0.35
C ASP A 145 -18.56 -5.44 -0.30
N ALA A 146 -17.31 -5.89 -0.23
CA ALA A 146 -16.16 -5.21 -0.83
C ALA A 146 -16.32 -4.93 -2.32
N TRP A 147 -17.11 -5.74 -3.04
CA TRP A 147 -17.40 -5.53 -4.46
C TRP A 147 -18.34 -4.37 -4.74
N LYS A 148 -19.16 -4.00 -3.76
CA LYS A 148 -20.15 -2.92 -3.87
C LYS A 148 -19.65 -1.60 -3.31
N LEU A 149 -18.51 -1.63 -2.63
CA LEU A 149 -17.87 -0.43 -2.10
C LEU A 149 -17.29 0.40 -3.22
N GLU A 150 -17.80 1.61 -3.36
CA GLU A 150 -17.22 2.61 -4.23
C GLU A 150 -15.96 3.19 -3.59
N PRO A 151 -14.84 3.25 -4.34
CA PRO A 151 -13.60 3.86 -3.84
C PRO A 151 -13.75 5.36 -3.52
N ASP A 152 -14.77 6.03 -4.07
CA ASP A 152 -14.94 7.49 -4.07
C ASP A 152 -15.46 8.10 -2.76
N GLY A 153 -14.95 7.63 -1.63
CA GLY A 153 -15.07 8.36 -0.36
C GLY A 153 -16.42 8.23 0.35
N VAL A 154 -17.37 7.47 -0.18
CA VAL A 154 -18.71 7.25 0.41
C VAL A 154 -18.66 6.60 1.80
N HIS A 155 -17.53 5.99 2.17
CA HIS A 155 -17.35 5.29 3.45
C HIS A 155 -16.30 5.93 4.38
N GLY A 156 -15.85 7.14 4.04
CA GLY A 156 -14.84 7.88 4.81
C GLY A 156 -13.46 7.22 4.81
N ILE A 157 -13.14 6.43 3.78
CA ILE A 157 -11.79 5.94 3.50
C ILE A 157 -11.07 7.07 2.74
N SER A 158 -10.23 7.83 3.44
CA SER A 158 -9.43 8.89 2.82
C SER A 158 -8.35 8.28 1.91
N ALA A 159 -8.22 8.82 0.71
CA ALA A 159 -7.09 8.54 -0.18
C ALA A 159 -6.01 9.62 -0.04
N PRO A 160 -4.76 9.33 -0.44
CA PRO A 160 -4.29 8.03 -0.93
C PRO A 160 -4.14 6.98 0.18
N LEU A 161 -4.25 5.69 -0.18
CA LEU A 161 -3.97 4.54 0.68
C LEU A 161 -2.48 4.22 0.64
N ASP A 162 -1.84 4.15 1.79
CA ASP A 162 -0.43 3.76 1.89
C ASP A 162 -0.28 2.23 1.91
N LEU A 163 -1.31 1.52 2.38
CA LEU A 163 -1.36 0.07 2.43
C LEU A 163 -2.77 -0.45 2.11
N LEU A 164 -2.86 -1.38 1.15
CA LEU A 164 -4.05 -2.15 0.81
C LEU A 164 -3.76 -3.64 1.01
N TRP A 165 -4.37 -4.26 2.02
CA TRP A 165 -4.30 -5.70 2.27
C TRP A 165 -5.56 -6.39 1.72
N ILE A 166 -5.38 -7.33 0.79
CA ILE A 166 -6.46 -8.07 0.15
C ILE A 166 -6.41 -9.51 0.66
N ASP A 167 -7.34 -9.85 1.56
CA ASP A 167 -7.47 -11.17 2.20
C ASP A 167 -8.90 -11.71 2.04
N PHE A 168 -9.30 -11.89 0.79
CA PHE A 168 -10.53 -12.60 0.46
C PHE A 168 -10.32 -13.53 -0.72
N GLY A 169 -10.97 -14.70 -0.69
CA GLY A 169 -10.70 -15.83 -1.59
C GLY A 169 -11.14 -15.67 -3.05
N ALA A 170 -11.39 -14.46 -3.55
CA ALA A 170 -11.99 -14.24 -4.87
C ALA A 170 -10.96 -13.99 -5.98
N GLY A 171 -10.03 -14.94 -6.15
CA GLY A 171 -8.94 -14.82 -7.12
C GLY A 171 -9.38 -14.61 -8.58
N ALA A 172 -10.59 -15.04 -8.97
CA ALA A 172 -11.09 -14.90 -10.34
C ALA A 172 -11.44 -13.46 -10.75
N ARG A 173 -11.72 -12.57 -9.79
CA ARG A 173 -12.10 -11.17 -10.04
C ARG A 173 -11.06 -10.17 -9.53
N LEU A 174 -9.87 -10.66 -9.18
CA LEU A 174 -8.84 -9.84 -8.57
C LEU A 174 -8.32 -8.73 -9.51
N ASP A 175 -8.32 -8.96 -10.83
CA ASP A 175 -8.01 -7.92 -11.83
C ASP A 175 -9.01 -6.75 -11.75
N GLU A 176 -10.31 -7.06 -11.79
CA GLU A 176 -11.39 -6.06 -11.68
C GLU A 176 -11.29 -5.28 -10.36
N PHE A 177 -11.08 -5.99 -9.24
CA PHE A 177 -10.94 -5.37 -7.93
C PHE A 177 -9.74 -4.43 -7.89
N LEU A 178 -8.57 -4.94 -8.30
CA LEU A 178 -7.34 -4.19 -8.17
C LEU A 178 -7.35 -2.97 -9.08
N LEU A 179 -7.79 -3.09 -10.34
CA LEU A 179 -7.89 -1.94 -11.25
C LEU A 179 -8.79 -0.83 -10.70
N ARG A 180 -9.86 -1.20 -9.99
CA ARG A 180 -10.78 -0.25 -9.37
C ARG A 180 -10.14 0.48 -8.17
N TRP A 181 -9.36 -0.23 -7.35
CA TRP A 181 -8.74 0.33 -6.15
C TRP A 181 -7.35 0.93 -6.38
N TRP A 182 -6.67 0.55 -7.46
CA TRP A 182 -5.31 0.98 -7.78
C TRP A 182 -5.16 2.51 -7.83
N PRO A 183 -6.07 3.30 -8.43
CA PRO A 183 -5.99 4.76 -8.43
C PRO A 183 -5.95 5.36 -7.01
N ARG A 184 -6.50 4.67 -6.01
CA ARG A 184 -6.53 5.12 -4.62
C ARG A 184 -5.25 4.78 -3.86
N VAL A 185 -4.44 3.83 -4.32
CA VAL A 185 -3.16 3.48 -3.71
C VAL A 185 -2.17 4.61 -3.97
N ASN A 186 -1.41 5.01 -2.96
CA ASN A 186 -0.45 6.11 -3.06
C ASN A 186 0.51 5.88 -4.25
N PRO A 187 0.52 6.74 -5.29
CA PRO A 187 1.40 6.57 -6.45
C PRO A 187 2.88 6.71 -6.09
N ARG A 188 3.15 7.33 -4.94
CA ARG A 188 4.48 7.61 -4.40
C ARG A 188 4.93 6.52 -3.43
N GLY A 189 4.83 5.25 -3.85
CA GLY A 189 5.33 4.11 -3.10
C GLY A 189 4.31 3.38 -2.21
N GLY A 190 3.01 3.56 -2.43
CA GLY A 190 1.96 2.83 -1.72
C GLY A 190 1.99 1.33 -2.02
N TYR A 191 1.56 0.52 -1.05
CA TYR A 191 1.65 -0.93 -1.12
C TYR A 191 0.30 -1.60 -1.30
N VAL A 192 0.24 -2.59 -2.18
CA VAL A 192 -0.85 -3.57 -2.26
C VAL A 192 -0.29 -4.92 -1.89
N CYS A 193 -0.88 -5.55 -0.89
CA CYS A 193 -0.54 -6.89 -0.45
C CYS A 193 -1.73 -7.81 -0.79
N VAL A 194 -1.47 -8.86 -1.56
CA VAL A 194 -2.50 -9.83 -1.98
C VAL A 194 -2.20 -11.17 -1.36
N HIS A 195 -3.21 -11.74 -0.72
CA HIS A 195 -3.11 -13.01 -0.05
C HIS A 195 -3.09 -14.23 -0.97
N SER A 196 -2.40 -15.27 -0.51
CA SER A 196 -2.40 -16.65 -1.02
C SER A 196 -1.98 -16.79 -2.49
N THR A 197 -1.13 -15.92 -3.00
CA THR A 197 -0.82 -15.78 -4.43
C THR A 197 0.06 -16.87 -5.03
N LEU A 198 0.83 -17.62 -4.24
CA LEU A 198 1.75 -18.62 -4.79
C LEU A 198 1.15 -20.03 -4.85
N THR A 199 0.19 -20.32 -3.97
CA THR A 199 -0.31 -21.68 -3.70
C THR A 199 -1.81 -21.85 -3.96
N ASN A 200 -2.57 -20.77 -4.13
CA ASN A 200 -3.94 -20.84 -4.61
C ASN A 200 -3.95 -20.65 -6.14
N ALA A 201 -4.57 -21.59 -6.87
CA ALA A 201 -4.53 -21.62 -8.33
C ALA A 201 -5.08 -20.34 -8.99
N PHE A 202 -6.14 -19.74 -8.44
CA PHE A 202 -6.78 -18.55 -9.02
C PHE A 202 -5.92 -17.30 -8.85
N THR A 203 -5.46 -17.04 -7.63
CA THR A 203 -4.58 -15.90 -7.36
C THR A 203 -3.18 -16.11 -7.96
N ARG A 204 -2.73 -17.37 -8.14
CA ARG A 204 -1.51 -17.67 -8.88
C ARG A 204 -1.62 -17.35 -10.35
N ALA A 205 -2.69 -17.78 -11.01
CA ALA A 205 -2.92 -17.46 -12.41
C ALA A 205 -3.02 -15.93 -12.63
N TRP A 206 -3.65 -15.22 -11.69
CA TRP A 206 -3.64 -13.76 -11.66
C TRP A 206 -2.21 -13.19 -11.55
N LEU A 207 -1.42 -13.64 -10.57
CA LEU A 207 -0.06 -13.14 -10.35
C LEU A 207 0.85 -13.31 -11.58
N GLU A 208 0.73 -14.44 -12.29
CA GLU A 208 1.53 -14.66 -13.51
C GLU A 208 1.14 -13.69 -14.63
N ARG A 209 -0.15 -13.37 -14.79
CA ARG A 209 -0.58 -12.31 -15.72
C ARG A 209 -0.03 -10.95 -15.31
N VAL A 210 0.01 -10.69 -14.00
CA VAL A 210 0.56 -9.45 -13.46
C VAL A 210 2.02 -9.28 -13.83
N ARG A 211 2.84 -10.27 -13.49
CA ARG A 211 4.27 -10.28 -13.82
C ARG A 211 4.55 -10.18 -15.31
N ALA A 212 3.75 -10.84 -16.15
CA ALA A 212 3.87 -10.75 -17.60
C ALA A 212 3.55 -9.33 -18.13
N GLY A 213 2.63 -8.62 -17.49
CA GLY A 213 2.28 -7.23 -17.82
C GLY A 213 3.33 -6.20 -17.38
N ALA A 214 4.02 -6.43 -16.26
CA ALA A 214 5.05 -5.52 -15.72
C ALA A 214 6.17 -5.22 -16.73
N GLY A 215 6.57 -6.22 -17.53
CA GLY A 215 7.69 -6.12 -18.46
C GLY A 215 7.41 -5.35 -19.75
N ARG A 216 6.17 -4.87 -19.97
CA ARG A 216 5.77 -4.18 -21.21
C ARG A 216 5.69 -2.66 -21.11
N SER A 217 5.70 -2.10 -19.90
CA SER A 217 5.50 -0.65 -19.68
C SER A 217 6.79 0.18 -19.69
N GLY A 218 7.93 -0.40 -20.12
CA GLY A 218 9.25 0.26 -20.08
C GLY A 218 10.09 0.17 -21.36
N GLY A 219 9.50 -0.12 -22.53
CA GLY A 219 10.23 -0.33 -23.78
C GLY A 219 9.63 0.39 -24.98
N ASP A 220 10.32 1.45 -25.40
CA ASP A 220 10.34 2.13 -26.70
C ASP A 220 9.31 1.74 -27.77
N GLY A 221 8.63 2.78 -28.28
CA GLY A 221 8.11 2.78 -29.63
C GLY A 221 9.26 2.73 -30.64
N SER A 222 9.67 1.52 -31.02
CA SER A 222 10.49 1.30 -32.22
C SER A 222 9.86 0.22 -33.09
N SER A 223 9.04 0.68 -34.02
CA SER A 223 8.59 -0.07 -35.18
C SER A 223 9.71 -0.12 -36.23
N ASN A 224 10.37 -1.27 -36.38
CA ASN A 224 10.93 -1.86 -37.62
C ASN A 224 11.83 -3.03 -37.19
N GLY A 225 11.82 -4.23 -37.77
CA GLY A 225 11.35 -4.71 -39.06
C GLY A 225 12.39 -5.73 -39.54
N GLY A 226 11.94 -6.94 -39.90
CA GLY A 226 12.73 -7.88 -40.73
C GLY A 226 13.28 -9.10 -40.00
N GLY A 227 12.70 -10.27 -40.27
CA GLY A 227 13.23 -11.56 -39.85
C GLY A 227 12.28 -12.72 -40.13
N GLY A 228 11.90 -12.89 -41.40
CA GLY A 228 11.12 -14.04 -41.83
C GLY A 228 11.97 -15.31 -41.90
N CYS A 229 11.41 -16.42 -41.44
CA CYS A 229 11.65 -17.75 -42.01
C CYS A 229 10.43 -18.63 -41.73
N GLY A 230 9.84 -19.13 -42.81
CA GLY A 230 8.62 -19.93 -42.82
C GLY A 230 8.84 -21.40 -42.48
N GLY A 231 7.71 -22.07 -42.24
CA GLY A 231 7.59 -23.52 -42.11
C GLY A 231 6.17 -23.88 -41.67
N GLY A 232 5.33 -24.27 -42.63
CA GLY A 232 3.88 -24.43 -42.45
C GLY A 232 3.37 -25.81 -42.03
N GLY A 233 2.04 -25.87 -41.87
CA GLY A 233 1.19 -27.07 -41.75
C GLY A 233 0.79 -27.40 -40.30
N GLY A 234 -0.47 -27.46 -39.87
CA GLY A 234 -1.77 -27.31 -40.53
C GLY A 234 -2.91 -27.68 -39.54
N SER A 235 -4.01 -26.94 -39.66
CA SER A 235 -5.43 -27.27 -39.38
C SER A 235 -5.91 -27.88 -38.05
N GLY A 236 -6.85 -27.17 -37.41
CA GLY A 236 -7.84 -27.75 -36.50
C GLY A 236 -8.60 -26.70 -35.71
N GLY A 237 -9.74 -26.24 -36.23
CA GLY A 237 -10.53 -25.13 -35.71
C GLY A 237 -11.29 -25.40 -34.41
N GLY A 238 -11.65 -24.30 -33.75
CA GLY A 238 -12.54 -24.25 -32.59
C GLY A 238 -12.63 -22.82 -32.08
N GLY A 239 -13.57 -22.05 -32.61
CA GLY A 239 -13.85 -20.68 -32.17
C GLY A 239 -14.29 -20.66 -30.70
N GLY A 240 -13.60 -19.83 -29.92
CA GLY A 240 -13.92 -19.52 -28.54
C GLY A 240 -13.52 -18.07 -28.29
N GLU A 241 -14.55 -17.24 -28.27
CA GLU A 241 -14.64 -15.81 -27.99
C GLU A 241 -13.44 -15.16 -27.28
N ASP A 242 -12.95 -14.08 -27.89
CA ASP A 242 -11.97 -13.13 -27.36
C ASP A 242 -12.45 -12.47 -26.06
N GLY A 243 -12.19 -13.14 -24.94
CA GLY A 243 -12.36 -12.59 -23.59
C GLY A 243 -11.21 -11.65 -23.22
N SER A 244 -11.38 -10.35 -23.48
CA SER A 244 -10.69 -9.20 -22.86
C SER A 244 -9.25 -9.44 -22.34
N GLY A 245 -8.26 -9.45 -23.24
CA GLY A 245 -6.84 -9.39 -22.92
C GLY A 245 -6.35 -8.02 -22.39
N GLY A 246 -7.18 -7.29 -21.64
CA GLY A 246 -6.90 -5.91 -21.20
C GLY A 246 -6.32 -5.76 -19.78
N GLY A 247 -6.12 -6.86 -19.04
CA GLY A 247 -6.16 -6.81 -17.58
C GLY A 247 -4.98 -6.18 -16.83
N CYS A 248 -3.74 -6.15 -17.36
CA CYS A 248 -2.60 -5.85 -16.49
C CYS A 248 -1.62 -4.75 -16.92
N GLY A 249 -1.62 -4.31 -18.18
CA GLY A 249 -0.86 -3.11 -18.58
C GLY A 249 -1.36 -1.84 -17.86
N ALA A 250 -2.60 -1.87 -17.35
CA ALA A 250 -3.26 -0.73 -16.73
C ALA A 250 -2.81 -0.42 -15.30
N LEU A 251 -1.99 -1.27 -14.65
CA LEU A 251 -1.42 -0.96 -13.32
C LEU A 251 -0.24 0.03 -13.40
N GLY A 252 0.28 0.33 -14.60
CA GLY A 252 1.44 1.21 -14.73
C GLY A 252 2.71 0.60 -14.13
N LEU A 253 3.57 1.43 -13.53
CA LEU A 253 4.84 1.00 -12.94
C LEU A 253 4.65 0.51 -11.51
N TYR A 254 5.30 -0.61 -11.18
CA TYR A 254 5.33 -1.14 -9.83
C TYR A 254 6.50 -2.10 -9.63
N GLU A 255 6.91 -2.29 -8.38
CA GLU A 255 7.78 -3.40 -7.98
C GLU A 255 6.96 -4.55 -7.39
N CYS A 256 7.41 -5.78 -7.60
CA CYS A 256 6.68 -6.98 -7.15
C CYS A 256 7.59 -7.92 -6.37
N MET A 257 7.20 -8.27 -5.14
CA MET A 257 7.87 -9.26 -4.30
C MET A 257 6.86 -10.28 -3.79
N SER A 258 7.25 -11.55 -3.67
CA SER A 258 6.35 -12.60 -3.16
C SER A 258 7.00 -13.38 -2.04
N PHE A 259 6.19 -13.74 -1.04
CA PHE A 259 6.62 -14.44 0.15
C PHE A 259 5.88 -15.77 0.26
N LEU A 260 6.61 -16.80 0.68
CA LEU A 260 6.08 -18.13 0.96
C LEU A 260 6.47 -18.52 2.40
N GLU A 261 5.50 -18.99 3.16
CA GLU A 261 5.64 -19.56 4.49
C GLU A 261 5.55 -21.09 4.34
N PRO A 262 6.69 -21.79 4.12
CA PRO A 262 6.68 -23.21 3.71
C PRO A 262 6.10 -24.15 4.78
N HIS A 263 6.02 -23.68 6.03
CA HIS A 263 5.55 -24.48 7.17
C HIS A 263 4.03 -24.39 7.39
N LYS A 264 3.31 -23.58 6.60
CA LYS A 264 1.85 -23.45 6.68
C LYS A 264 1.21 -24.14 5.47
N MET A 265 0.20 -24.99 5.70
CA MET A 265 -0.42 -25.79 4.62
C MET A 265 -1.33 -24.97 3.70
N PHE A 266 -2.07 -24.02 4.25
CA PHE A 266 -3.01 -23.18 3.49
C PHE A 266 -2.72 -21.71 3.77
N GLN A 267 -3.12 -20.83 2.86
CA GLN A 267 -3.04 -19.39 3.12
C GLN A 267 -1.62 -18.96 3.53
N ASN A 268 -0.63 -19.54 2.84
CA ASN A 268 0.77 -19.60 3.24
C ASN A 268 1.68 -18.75 2.34
N SER A 269 1.09 -17.86 1.56
CA SER A 269 1.84 -16.95 0.70
C SER A 269 1.13 -15.61 0.60
N PHE A 270 1.86 -14.59 0.20
CA PHE A 270 1.30 -13.32 -0.23
C PHE A 270 2.28 -12.62 -1.17
N THR A 271 1.76 -11.72 -2.00
CA THR A 271 2.55 -10.88 -2.90
C THR A 271 2.37 -9.43 -2.51
N VAL A 272 3.45 -8.68 -2.53
CA VAL A 272 3.49 -7.23 -2.36
C VAL A 272 3.74 -6.59 -3.72
N LEU A 273 2.90 -5.64 -4.09
CA LEU A 273 3.09 -4.72 -5.20
C LEU A 273 3.33 -3.33 -4.60
N GLN A 274 4.44 -2.68 -4.95
CA GLN A 274 4.69 -1.29 -4.58
C GLN A 274 4.41 -0.43 -5.80
N ARG A 275 3.40 0.44 -5.73
CA ARG A 275 3.04 1.35 -6.82
C ARG A 275 4.14 2.39 -7.02
N ARG A 276 4.50 2.64 -8.28
CA ARG A 276 5.49 3.64 -8.69
C ARG A 276 4.88 4.54 -9.75
N GLU A 277 5.03 5.85 -9.59
CA GLU A 277 4.73 6.79 -10.67
C GLU A 277 5.90 6.91 -11.64
N GLU A 278 5.63 7.46 -12.82
CA GLU A 278 6.69 7.79 -13.77
C GLU A 278 7.63 8.83 -13.15
N GLY A 279 8.95 8.60 -13.27
CA GLY A 279 9.95 9.44 -12.61
C GLY A 279 10.11 9.20 -11.11
N TRP A 280 9.45 8.18 -10.54
CA TRP A 280 9.69 7.76 -9.16
C TRP A 280 11.18 7.43 -8.94
N SER A 281 11.78 8.13 -7.99
CA SER A 281 13.10 7.80 -7.44
C SER A 281 12.95 7.45 -5.96
N GLU A 282 13.69 6.42 -5.53
CA GLU A 282 13.79 6.11 -4.10
C GLU A 282 14.29 7.37 -3.39
N PRO A 283 13.52 7.91 -2.44
CA PRO A 283 13.99 9.07 -1.69
C PRO A 283 15.24 8.65 -0.93
N VAL A 284 16.38 9.21 -1.29
CA VAL A 284 17.63 9.02 -0.56
C VAL A 284 17.54 9.87 0.71
N LEU A 285 17.04 9.25 1.77
CA LEU A 285 16.81 9.92 3.04
C LEU A 285 18.01 9.88 3.98
N THR A 286 19.07 9.17 3.62
CA THR A 286 20.33 9.13 4.35
C THR A 286 21.42 9.82 3.53
N ARG A 287 22.06 10.83 4.12
CA ARG A 287 23.13 11.61 3.45
C ARG A 287 24.53 11.02 3.69
N TYR A 288 24.64 10.02 4.56
CA TYR A 288 25.91 9.43 4.98
C TYR A 288 25.78 7.89 4.98
N PRO A 289 26.64 7.15 4.24
CA PRO A 289 26.76 5.70 4.35
C PRO A 289 27.44 5.27 5.66
#